data_AF-A0A6L8U2I6-F1
#
_entry.id   AF-A0A6L8U2I6-F1
#
_cell.length_a   1.000
_cell.length_b   1.000
_cell.length_c   1.000
_cell.angle_alpha   90.00
_cell.angle_beta   90.00
_cell.angle_gamma   90.00
#
_symmetry.space_group_name_H-M   'P 1'
#
loop_
_entity.id
_entity.type
_entity.pdbx_description
1 polymer ?
#
loop_
_entity_poly.entity_id
_entity_poly.type
_entity_poly.pdbx_seq_one_letter_code
_entity_poly.pdbx_strand_id
1 'polypeptide(L)'
;LKHKPGLVERIIKSYTYSSEWVNRYPDSAAVLIVKYGILPDTAVAAHAIPGSNLRFVRAAEKENEIEDYLNVFYKLNPDIIGGKLPDEDFIYR
;
A
#
# COMPACT_ATOMS: atom_id res chain seq x y z
N LEU A 1 8.45 15.15 5.54
CA LEU A 1 7.71 14.43 6.60
C LEU A 1 8.58 14.11 7.83
N LYS A 2 9.92 14.03 7.70
CA LYS A 2 10.89 13.75 8.81
C LYS A 2 10.68 14.59 10.09
N HIS A 3 10.14 15.81 9.99
CA HIS A 3 9.88 16.69 11.15
C HIS A 3 8.41 16.78 11.58
N LYS A 4 7.54 15.89 11.07
CA LYS A 4 6.10 15.86 11.40
C LYS A 4 5.63 14.44 11.70
N PRO A 5 6.21 13.74 12.70
CA PRO A 5 5.88 12.34 12.99
C PRO A 5 4.39 12.13 13.30
N GLY A 6 3.77 13.08 14.03
CA GLY A 6 2.33 13.04 14.30
C GLY A 6 1.45 13.15 13.05
N LEU A 7 1.94 13.78 11.97
CA LEU A 7 1.21 13.78 10.69
C LEU A 7 1.36 12.43 9.98
N VAL A 8 2.56 11.84 10.01
CA VAL A 8 2.82 10.52 9.41
C VAL A 8 1.95 9.46 10.08
N GLU A 9 1.89 9.44 11.42
CA GLU A 9 1.05 8.49 12.16
C GLU A 9 -0.44 8.66 11.86
N ARG A 10 -0.92 9.90 11.68
CA ARG A 10 -2.32 10.12 11.26
C ARG A 10 -2.58 9.56 9.88
N ILE A 11 -1.67 9.78 8.92
CA ILE A 11 -1.79 9.23 7.56
C ILE A 11 -1.81 7.71 7.63
N ILE A 12 -0.87 7.09 8.36
CA ILE A 12 -0.82 5.63 8.54
C ILE A 12 -2.14 5.10 9.08
N LYS A 13 -2.65 5.68 10.17
CA LYS A 13 -3.95 5.28 10.76
C LYS A 13 -5.11 5.43 9.77
N SER A 14 -5.14 6.51 8.98
CA SER A 14 -6.16 6.70 7.95
C SER A 14 -6.08 5.64 6.84
N TYR A 15 -4.88 5.24 6.41
CA TYR A 15 -4.70 4.18 5.43
C TYR A 15 -5.10 2.81 5.98
N THR A 16 -4.74 2.48 7.23
CA THR A 16 -5.18 1.25 7.89
C THR A 16 -6.71 1.19 7.94
N TYR A 17 -7.35 2.24 8.47
CA TYR A 17 -8.80 2.32 8.54
C TYR A 17 -9.47 2.22 7.17
N SER A 18 -8.94 2.94 6.17
CA SER A 18 -9.49 2.92 4.80
C SER A 18 -9.41 1.52 4.18
N SER A 19 -8.28 0.84 4.35
CA SER A 19 -8.06 -0.50 3.79
C SER A 19 -9.00 -1.52 4.45
N GLU A 20 -9.11 -1.48 5.78
CA GLU A 20 -10.04 -2.32 6.54
C GLU A 20 -11.50 -2.07 6.16
N TRP A 21 -11.87 -0.80 5.97
CA TRP A 21 -13.24 -0.43 5.61
C TRP A 21 -13.61 -0.96 4.22
N VAL A 22 -12.71 -0.83 3.23
CA VAL A 22 -12.94 -1.35 1.86
C VAL A 22 -13.16 -2.87 1.89
N ASN A 23 -12.34 -3.61 2.66
CA ASN A 23 -12.50 -5.06 2.80
C ASN A 23 -13.80 -5.45 3.53
N ARG A 24 -14.22 -4.67 4.51
CA ARG A 24 -15.42 -4.95 5.31
C ARG A 24 -16.71 -4.62 4.55
N TYR A 25 -16.67 -3.60 3.70
CA TYR A 25 -17.85 -3.07 2.99
C TYR A 25 -17.60 -2.95 1.48
N PRO A 26 -17.32 -4.05 0.78
CA PRO A 26 -16.94 -4.02 -0.63
C PRO A 26 -18.01 -3.38 -1.53
N ASP A 27 -19.29 -3.62 -1.27
CA ASP A 27 -20.38 -3.01 -2.05
C ASP A 27 -20.45 -1.49 -1.87
N SER A 28 -20.26 -1.02 -0.64
CA SER A 28 -20.23 0.43 -0.35
C SER A 28 -18.98 1.08 -0.96
N ALA A 29 -17.83 0.40 -0.89
CA ALA A 29 -16.61 0.85 -1.52
C ALA A 29 -16.73 0.91 -3.04
N ALA A 30 -17.38 -0.08 -3.67
CA ALA A 30 -17.63 -0.11 -5.11
C ALA A 30 -18.44 1.09 -5.60
N VAL A 31 -19.47 1.51 -4.86
CA VAL A 31 -20.23 2.73 -5.18
C VAL A 31 -19.33 3.96 -5.18
N LEU A 32 -18.42 4.09 -4.20
CA LEU A 32 -17.47 5.21 -4.15
C LEU A 32 -16.46 5.15 -5.29
N ILE A 33 -15.93 3.96 -5.61
CA ILE A 33 -14.99 3.74 -6.72
C ILE A 33 -15.59 4.24 -8.04
N VAL A 34 -16.85 3.90 -8.32
CA VAL A 34 -17.55 4.37 -9.53
C VAL A 34 -17.88 5.85 -9.46
N LYS A 35 -18.37 6.33 -8.32
CA LYS A 35 -18.67 7.76 -8.12
C LYS A 35 -17.47 8.65 -8.42
N TYR A 36 -16.26 8.21 -8.05
CA TYR A 36 -15.03 8.94 -8.31
C TYR A 36 -14.34 8.57 -9.64
N GLY A 37 -14.99 7.77 -10.49
CA GLY A 37 -14.51 7.45 -11.84
C GLY A 37 -13.27 6.55 -11.89
N ILE A 38 -12.99 5.80 -10.83
CA ILE A 38 -11.83 4.89 -10.76
C ILE A 38 -12.10 3.63 -11.61
N LEU A 39 -13.33 3.09 -11.53
CA LEU A 39 -13.83 2.03 -12.41
C LEU A 39 -15.23 2.42 -12.90
N PRO A 40 -15.66 1.93 -14.07
CA PRO A 40 -16.92 2.36 -14.66
C PRO A 40 -18.17 1.65 -14.09
N ASP A 41 -18.01 0.49 -13.43
CA ASP A 41 -19.13 -0.38 -13.04
C ASP A 41 -18.99 -0.89 -11.60
N THR A 42 -20.10 -0.86 -10.85
CA THR A 42 -20.11 -1.18 -9.41
C THR A 42 -19.95 -2.68 -9.16
N ALA A 43 -20.48 -3.55 -10.03
CA ALA A 43 -20.32 -4.99 -9.86
C ALA A 43 -18.87 -5.42 -10.16
N VAL A 44 -18.27 -4.86 -11.20
CA VAL A 44 -16.84 -5.06 -11.51
C VAL A 44 -15.97 -4.57 -10.35
N ALA A 45 -16.25 -3.38 -9.81
CA ALA A 45 -15.50 -2.84 -8.68
C ALA A 45 -15.63 -3.72 -7.42
N ALA A 46 -16.84 -4.17 -7.08
CA ALA A 46 -17.07 -5.05 -5.92
C ALA A 46 -16.31 -6.37 -6.07
N HIS A 47 -16.32 -6.95 -7.27
CA HIS A 47 -15.60 -8.20 -7.56
C HIS A 47 -14.07 -8.04 -7.52
N ALA A 48 -13.55 -6.87 -7.91
CA ALA A 48 -12.12 -6.58 -7.91
C ALA A 48 -11.52 -6.43 -6.49
N ILE A 49 -12.32 -6.02 -5.50
CA ILE A 49 -11.85 -5.74 -4.14
C ILE A 49 -11.18 -6.97 -3.50
N PRO A 50 -11.84 -8.15 -3.40
CA PRO A 50 -11.20 -9.34 -2.83
C PRO A 50 -9.94 -9.78 -3.58
N GLY A 51 -9.94 -9.66 -4.92
CA GLY A 51 -8.80 -10.02 -5.77
C GLY A 51 -7.59 -9.10 -5.64
N SER A 52 -7.79 -7.87 -5.13
CA SER A 52 -6.71 -6.90 -4.90
C SER A 52 -5.87 -7.23 -3.67
N ASN A 53 -6.31 -8.17 -2.83
CA ASN A 53 -5.63 -8.57 -1.59
C ASN A 53 -5.18 -7.37 -0.73
N LEU A 54 -6.08 -6.39 -0.59
CA LEU A 54 -5.77 -5.11 0.04
C LEU A 54 -5.52 -5.31 1.55
N ARG A 55 -4.27 -5.37 1.96
CA ARG A 55 -3.89 -5.55 3.36
C ARG A 55 -2.83 -4.54 3.78
N PHE A 56 -3.19 -3.67 4.72
CA PHE A 56 -2.22 -2.78 5.34
C PHE A 56 -1.34 -3.57 6.33
N VAL A 57 -0.03 -3.34 6.24
CA VAL A 57 0.99 -3.82 7.19
C VAL A 57 2.01 -2.71 7.37
N ARG A 58 2.59 -2.54 8.57
CA ARG A 58 3.69 -1.57 8.74
C ARG A 58 4.95 -2.13 8.08
N ALA A 59 5.68 -1.28 7.37
CA ALA A 59 6.91 -1.69 6.69
C ALA A 59 7.94 -2.28 7.66
N ALA A 60 8.03 -1.77 8.89
CA ALA A 60 8.91 -2.30 9.93
C ALA A 60 8.59 -3.76 10.33
N GLU A 61 7.35 -4.22 10.16
CA GLU A 61 6.96 -5.63 10.40
C GLU A 61 7.33 -6.55 9.23
N LYS A 62 7.74 -5.96 8.10
CA LYS A 62 8.04 -6.62 6.83
C LYS A 62 9.39 -6.22 6.23
N GLU A 63 10.31 -5.77 7.07
CA GLU A 63 11.62 -5.26 6.66
C GLU A 63 12.39 -6.30 5.84
N ASN A 64 12.50 -7.53 6.33
CA ASN A 64 13.18 -8.62 5.63
C ASN A 64 12.51 -8.94 4.28
N GLU A 65 11.18 -9.03 4.23
CA GLU A 65 10.48 -9.31 2.97
C GLU A 65 10.63 -8.19 1.94
N ILE A 66 10.69 -6.92 2.40
CA ILE A 66 10.95 -5.76 1.54
C ILE A 66 12.37 -5.82 0.98
N GLU A 67 13.36 -6.09 1.82
CA GLU A 67 14.77 -6.23 1.40
C GLU A 67 14.95 -7.36 0.39
N ASP A 68 14.38 -8.54 0.67
CA ASP A 68 14.43 -9.69 -0.25
C ASP A 68 13.80 -9.36 -1.60
N TYR A 69 12.65 -8.68 -1.59
CA TYR A 69 11.95 -8.27 -2.81
C TYR A 69 12.79 -7.28 -3.64
N LEU A 70 13.41 -6.28 -3.00
CA LEU A 70 14.27 -5.32 -3.69
C LEU A 70 15.59 -5.94 -4.16
N ASN A 71 16.12 -6.93 -3.43
CA ASN A 71 17.31 -7.67 -3.82
C ASN A 71 17.10 -8.49 -5.10
N VAL A 72 15.88 -8.99 -5.36
CA VAL A 72 15.54 -9.61 -6.65
C VAL A 72 15.74 -8.62 -7.79
N PHE A 73 15.22 -7.40 -7.66
CA PHE A 73 15.40 -6.36 -8.68
C PHE A 73 16.85 -5.90 -8.80
N TYR A 74 17.55 -5.76 -7.68
CA TYR A 74 18.97 -5.40 -7.67
C TYR A 74 19.82 -6.42 -8.46
N LYS A 75 19.58 -7.72 -8.27
CA LYS A 75 20.27 -8.79 -9.00
C LYS A 75 19.89 -8.84 -10.48
N LEU A 76 18.67 -8.47 -10.83
CA LEU A 76 18.19 -8.43 -12.22
C LEU A 76 18.77 -7.24 -12.98
N ASN A 77 18.56 -6.04 -12.45
CA ASN A 77 19.11 -4.79 -12.95
C ASN A 77 19.03 -3.72 -11.84
N PRO A 78 20.18 -3.31 -11.26
CA PRO A 78 20.23 -2.30 -10.19
C PRO A 78 19.50 -0.99 -10.52
N ASP A 79 19.44 -0.59 -11.79
CA ASP A 79 18.83 0.67 -12.20
C ASP A 79 17.31 0.74 -11.89
N ILE A 80 16.63 -0.41 -11.78
CA ILE A 80 15.20 -0.49 -11.43
C ILE A 80 14.92 0.13 -10.05
N ILE A 81 15.87 -0.02 -9.11
CA ILE A 81 15.74 0.47 -7.74
C ILE A 81 16.61 1.69 -7.46
N GLY A 82 17.19 2.31 -8.50
CA GLY A 82 18.08 3.48 -8.34
C GLY A 82 19.54 3.14 -8.03
N GLY A 83 19.99 1.94 -8.39
CA GLY A 83 21.40 1.54 -8.41
C GLY A 83 21.95 0.97 -7.10
N LYS A 84 21.17 0.98 -6.01
CA LYS A 84 21.60 0.45 -4.71
C LYS A 84 20.43 -0.08 -3.89
N LEU A 85 20.71 -1.00 -2.97
CA LEU A 85 19.75 -1.37 -1.95
C LEU A 85 19.48 -0.20 -0.98
N PRO A 86 18.27 -0.11 -0.40
CA PRO A 86 17.96 0.90 0.60
C PRO A 86 18.81 0.76 1.87
N ASP A 87 18.96 1.87 2.60
CA ASP A 87 19.64 1.90 3.89
C ASP A 87 18.65 1.81 5.06
N GLU A 88 19.17 1.83 6.30
CA GLU A 88 18.36 1.73 7.53
C GLU A 88 17.32 2.85 7.69
N ASP A 89 17.52 3.98 7.02
CA ASP A 89 16.67 5.17 7.06
C ASP A 89 15.49 5.06 6.06
N PHE A 90 15.44 4.00 5.25
CA PHE A 90 14.39 3.75 4.26
C PHE A 90 13.03 3.48 4.90
N ILE A 91 12.99 2.74 6.02
CA ILE A 91 11.76 2.40 6.72
C ILE A 91 11.48 3.41 7.82
N TYR A 92 10.31 4.06 7.72
CA TYR A 92 9.79 4.91 8.78
C TYR A 92 9.37 4.05 9.99
N ARG A 93 9.85 4.45 11.18
CA ARG A 93 9.62 3.78 12.47
C ARG A 93 8.85 4.69 13.42
#